data_AF-A0A2N0QHV6-F1
#
_entry.id   AF-A0A2N0QHV6-F1
#
_cell.length_a   1.000
_cell.length_b   1.000
_cell.length_c   1.000
_cell.angle_alpha   90.00
_cell.angle_beta   90.00
_cell.angle_gamma   90.00
#
_symmetry.space_group_name_H-M   'P 1'
#
loop_
_entity.id
_entity.type
_entity.pdbx_description
1 polymer ?
#
loop_
_entity_poly.entity_id
_entity_poly.type
_entity_poly.pdbx_seq_one_letter_code
_entity_poly.pdbx_strand_id
1 'polypeptide(L)'
;MIERSYRIKNLLKELPTYKTLFKRDTNKIDTDKCIRCGKIFQEDWEHIWICEDNEISIDEIIRESPYNFEKVLADSNQSEELEILRNYNCEFINIIESPSNI
;
A
#
# COMPACT_ATOMS: atom_id res chain seq x y z
N MET A 1 -0.73 -18.56 8.35
CA MET A 1 -0.32 -17.76 9.53
C MET A 1 0.71 -16.69 9.21
N ILE A 2 1.83 -17.04 8.55
CA ILE A 2 2.93 -16.08 8.23
C ILE A 2 2.45 -14.94 7.32
N GLU A 3 1.68 -15.27 6.27
CA GLU A 3 1.18 -14.29 5.31
C GLU A 3 0.29 -13.20 5.93
N ARG A 4 -0.63 -13.58 6.84
CA ARG A 4 -1.46 -12.61 7.57
C ARG A 4 -0.62 -11.66 8.42
N SER A 5 0.37 -12.20 9.14
CA SER A 5 1.27 -11.36 9.96
C SER A 5 2.09 -10.41 9.11
N TYR A 6 2.60 -10.88 7.97
CA TYR A 6 3.34 -10.04 7.03
C TYR A 6 2.48 -8.87 6.53
N ARG A 7 1.27 -9.16 6.05
CA ARG A 7 0.35 -8.12 5.54
C ARG A 7 0.02 -7.07 6.60
N ILE A 8 -0.26 -7.48 7.84
CA ILE A 8 -0.53 -6.56 8.96
C ILE A 8 0.69 -5.68 9.24
N LYS A 9 1.87 -6.27 9.39
CA LYS A 9 3.11 -5.51 9.65
C LYS A 9 3.46 -4.56 8.51
N ASN A 10 3.16 -4.94 7.27
CA ASN A 10 3.37 -4.09 6.12
C ASN A 10 2.43 -2.87 6.14
N LEU A 11 1.14 -3.09 6.42
CA LEU A 11 0.14 -2.01 6.54
C LEU A 11 0.49 -1.03 7.68
N LEU A 12 0.93 -1.56 8.83
CA LEU A 12 1.31 -0.76 9.99
C LEU A 12 2.69 -0.11 9.87
N LYS A 13 3.39 -0.29 8.74
CA LYS A 13 4.75 0.20 8.52
C LYS A 13 5.76 -0.31 9.57
N GLU A 14 5.57 -1.54 10.06
CA GLU A 14 6.39 -2.18 11.11
C GLU A 14 7.53 -3.07 10.57
N LEU A 15 7.44 -3.47 9.30
CA LEU A 15 8.55 -4.16 8.64
C LEU A 15 9.78 -3.23 8.50
N PRO A 16 11.00 -3.78 8.57
CA PRO A 16 12.18 -2.96 8.40
C PRO A 16 12.38 -2.60 6.91
N THR A 17 12.60 -1.32 6.61
CA THR A 17 13.03 -0.85 5.29
C THR A 17 14.55 -1.00 5.12
N TYR A 18 15.10 -0.86 3.91
CA TYR A 18 16.55 -0.93 3.70
C TYR A 18 17.30 0.13 4.51
N LYS A 19 16.74 1.34 4.68
CA LYS A 19 17.26 2.34 5.64
C LYS A 19 17.44 1.80 7.05
N THR A 20 16.46 1.04 7.55
CA THR A 20 16.52 0.44 8.88
C THR A 20 17.54 -0.69 8.94
N LEU A 21 17.57 -1.55 7.93
CA LEU A 21 18.45 -2.71 7.88
C LEU A 21 19.93 -2.32 7.71
N PHE A 22 20.20 -1.33 6.85
CA PHE A 22 21.53 -0.75 6.63
C PHE A 22 22.08 -0.13 7.92
N LYS A 23 21.27 0.66 8.64
CA LYS A 23 21.67 1.24 9.94
C LYS A 23 21.99 0.20 11.00
N ARG A 24 21.37 -0.98 10.93
CA ARG A 24 21.59 -2.07 11.90
C ARG A 24 22.76 -2.97 11.52
N ASP A 25 23.38 -2.77 10.34
CA ASP A 25 24.41 -3.66 9.79
C ASP A 25 23.98 -5.13 9.78
N THR A 26 22.73 -5.37 9.34
CA THR A 26 22.12 -6.70 9.30
C THR A 26 21.88 -7.16 7.88
N ASN A 27 21.80 -8.48 7.68
CA ASN A 27 21.44 -9.12 6.41
C ASN A 27 22.38 -8.83 5.22
N LYS A 28 23.62 -8.38 5.46
CA LYS A 28 24.60 -8.04 4.41
C LYS A 28 24.09 -6.98 3.42
N ILE A 29 23.22 -6.09 3.88
CA ILE A 29 22.77 -4.95 3.08
C ILE A 29 23.87 -3.89 3.06
N ASP A 30 24.36 -3.57 1.86
CA ASP A 30 25.48 -2.64 1.62
C ASP A 30 25.04 -1.21 1.32
N THR A 31 23.73 -0.97 1.19
CA THR A 31 23.17 0.35 0.92
C THR A 31 21.75 0.50 1.49
N ASP A 32 21.40 1.72 1.88
CA ASP A 32 20.04 2.09 2.31
C ASP A 32 19.11 2.47 1.15
N LYS A 33 19.56 2.26 -0.09
CA LYS A 33 18.85 2.68 -1.29
C LYS A 33 17.84 1.64 -1.75
N CYS A 34 16.82 2.10 -2.47
CA CYS A 34 15.79 1.24 -3.03
C CYS A 34 16.39 0.24 -4.02
N ILE A 35 16.05 -1.03 -3.83
CA ILE A 35 16.45 -2.12 -4.72
C ILE A 35 15.63 -2.14 -6.02
N ARG A 36 14.41 -1.60 -6.00
CA ARG A 36 13.52 -1.57 -7.18
C ARG A 36 14.06 -0.56 -8.20
N CYS A 37 14.07 0.73 -7.85
CA CYS A 37 14.58 1.79 -8.72
C CYS A 37 16.11 1.92 -8.78
N GLY A 38 16.85 0.96 -8.24
CA GLY A 38 18.27 0.83 -8.54
C GLY A 38 19.14 2.04 -8.19
N LYS A 39 18.91 2.69 -7.03
CA LYS A 39 19.86 3.58 -6.30
C LYS A 39 19.68 5.11 -6.34
N ILE A 40 18.58 5.66 -6.84
CA ILE A 40 18.40 7.14 -6.82
C ILE A 40 18.01 7.61 -5.41
N PHE A 41 17.10 6.90 -4.74
CA PHE A 41 16.53 7.34 -3.47
C PHE A 41 16.78 6.34 -2.33
N GLN A 42 16.83 6.87 -1.10
CA GLN A 42 16.82 6.08 0.13
C GLN A 42 15.49 5.34 0.23
N GLU A 43 15.53 4.04 0.54
CA GLU A 43 14.31 3.27 0.77
C GLU A 43 13.82 3.46 2.20
N ASP A 44 12.82 4.32 2.33
CA ASP A 44 11.96 4.39 3.50
C ASP A 44 10.52 3.99 3.13
N TRP A 45 9.65 4.09 4.13
CA TRP A 45 8.26 3.68 3.96
C TRP A 45 7.51 4.48 2.93
N GLU A 46 7.88 5.75 2.72
CA GLU A 46 7.20 6.57 1.72
C GLU A 46 7.63 6.13 0.33
N HIS A 47 8.94 6.01 0.10
CA HIS A 47 9.48 5.60 -1.18
C HIS A 47 8.97 4.21 -1.61
N ILE A 48 8.80 3.25 -0.69
CA ILE A 48 8.24 1.92 -1.03
C ILE A 48 6.89 2.01 -1.74
N TRP A 49 6.04 2.96 -1.34
CA TRP A 49 4.71 3.13 -1.91
C TRP A 49 4.73 3.92 -3.22
N ILE A 50 5.58 4.95 -3.32
CA ILE A 50 5.63 5.87 -4.48
C ILE A 50 6.74 5.57 -5.49
N CYS A 51 7.48 4.46 -5.33
CA CYS A 51 8.59 4.09 -6.22
C CYS A 51 8.11 3.99 -7.67
N GLU A 52 8.80 4.67 -8.58
CA GLU A 52 8.45 4.73 -10.00
C GLU A 52 8.55 3.37 -10.72
N ASP A 53 9.35 2.45 -10.17
CA ASP A 53 9.56 1.09 -10.70
C ASP A 53 8.55 0.09 -10.14
N ASN A 54 7.54 0.54 -9.38
CA ASN A 54 6.44 -0.32 -8.98
C ASN A 54 5.58 -0.69 -10.21
N GLU A 55 5.23 -1.97 -10.34
CA GLU A 55 4.34 -2.45 -11.41
C GLU A 55 2.92 -1.85 -11.33
N ILE A 56 2.50 -1.46 -10.13
CA ILE A 56 1.18 -0.90 -9.84
C ILE A 56 1.35 0.37 -9.01
N SER A 57 0.73 1.45 -9.46
CA SER A 57 0.69 2.73 -8.76
C SER A 57 -0.33 2.74 -7.61
N ILE A 58 -0.14 3.65 -6.65
CA ILE A 58 -1.12 3.86 -5.56
C ILE A 58 -2.49 4.24 -6.12
N ASP A 59 -2.51 5.05 -7.18
CA ASP A 59 -3.71 5.47 -7.90
C ASP A 59 -4.51 4.28 -8.45
N GLU A 60 -3.82 3.33 -9.09
CA GLU A 60 -4.45 2.09 -9.57
C GLU A 60 -4.97 1.25 -8.41
N ILE A 61 -4.22 1.13 -7.30
CA ILE A 61 -4.68 0.41 -6.11
C ILE A 61 -5.97 1.03 -5.55
N ILE A 62 -6.03 2.35 -5.43
CA ILE A 62 -7.19 3.07 -4.89
C ILE A 62 -8.42 2.86 -5.76
N ARG A 63 -8.28 2.84 -7.09
CA ARG A 63 -9.40 2.66 -8.02
C ARG A 63 -9.85 1.20 -8.13
N GLU A 64 -8.90 0.26 -8.18
CA GLU A 64 -9.20 -1.16 -8.43
C GLU A 64 -9.58 -1.95 -7.17
N SER A 65 -9.00 -1.60 -6.00
CA SER A 65 -9.23 -2.37 -4.77
C SER A 65 -10.70 -2.39 -4.33
N PRO A 66 -11.43 -1.26 -4.32
CA PRO A 66 -12.83 -1.26 -3.90
C PRO A 66 -13.72 -2.07 -4.85
N TYR A 67 -13.47 -1.97 -6.16
CA TYR A 67 -14.18 -2.75 -7.17
C TYR A 67 -13.95 -4.26 -7.03
N ASN A 68 -12.69 -4.66 -6.82
CA ASN A 68 -12.35 -6.07 -6.59
C ASN A 68 -12.98 -6.58 -5.29
N PHE A 69 -13.03 -5.76 -4.24
CA PHE A 69 -13.66 -6.13 -2.99
C PHE A 69 -15.19 -6.24 -3.13
N GLU A 70 -15.82 -5.33 -3.88
CA GLU A 70 -17.24 -5.41 -4.24
C GLU A 70 -17.59 -6.74 -4.91
N LYS A 71 -16.77 -7.21 -5.87
CA LYS A 71 -16.97 -8.54 -6.48
C LYS A 71 -16.94 -9.66 -5.45
N VAL A 72 -15.95 -9.65 -4.55
CA VAL A 72 -15.82 -10.66 -3.51
C VAL A 72 -17.05 -10.69 -2.59
N LEU A 73 -17.57 -9.52 -2.20
CA LEU A 73 -18.77 -9.42 -1.37
C LEU A 73 -20.03 -9.90 -2.12
N ALA A 74 -20.16 -9.54 -3.40
CA ALA A 74 -21.26 -9.98 -4.25
C ALA A 74 -21.25 -11.51 -4.43
N ASP A 75 -20.10 -12.10 -4.74
CA ASP A 75 -19.93 -13.55 -4.88
C ASP A 75 -20.17 -14.31 -3.57
N SER A 76 -19.98 -13.63 -2.44
CA SER A 76 -20.20 -14.18 -1.08
C SER A 76 -21.60 -13.89 -0.53
N ASN A 77 -22.51 -13.29 -1.31
CA ASN A 77 -23.86 -12.86 -0.89
C ASN A 77 -23.88 -11.97 0.37
N GLN A 78 -22.85 -11.15 0.57
CA GLN A 78 -22.72 -10.22 1.69
C GLN A 78 -23.35 -8.86 1.36
N SER A 79 -24.68 -8.82 1.27
CA SER A 79 -25.42 -7.66 0.76
C SER A 79 -25.32 -6.43 1.66
N GLU A 80 -25.25 -6.60 2.98
CA GLU A 80 -25.14 -5.51 3.94
C GLU A 80 -23.76 -4.83 3.85
N GLU A 81 -22.70 -5.64 3.79
CA GLU A 81 -21.33 -5.16 3.64
C GLU A 81 -21.11 -4.50 2.26
N LEU A 82 -21.76 -5.02 1.23
CA LEU A 82 -21.73 -4.44 -0.11
C LEU A 82 -22.39 -3.05 -0.13
N GLU A 83 -23.52 -2.87 0.56
CA GLU A 83 -24.19 -1.58 0.70
C GLU A 83 -23.30 -0.58 1.47
N ILE A 84 -22.71 -1.01 2.58
CA ILE A 84 -21.74 -0.22 3.35
C ILE A 84 -20.58 0.23 2.46
N LEU A 85 -19.96 -0.68 1.71
CA LEU A 85 -18.85 -0.38 0.82
C LEU A 85 -19.22 0.68 -0.22
N ARG A 86 -20.37 0.52 -0.88
CA ARG A 86 -20.85 1.46 -1.92
C ARG A 86 -21.15 2.84 -1.33
N ASN A 87 -21.72 2.91 -0.13
CA ASN A 87 -22.02 4.17 0.54
C ASN A 87 -20.75 4.98 0.85
N TYR A 88 -19.71 4.33 1.36
CA TYR A 88 -18.47 5.03 1.76
C TYR A 88 -17.47 5.23 0.63
N ASN A 89 -17.47 4.39 -0.42
CA ASN A 89 -16.52 4.52 -1.53
C ASN A 89 -16.61 5.87 -2.23
N CYS A 90 -17.82 6.35 -2.51
CA CYS A 90 -18.03 7.64 -3.17
C CYS A 90 -17.43 8.78 -2.36
N GLU A 91 -17.64 8.78 -1.04
CA GLU A 91 -17.07 9.80 -0.15
C GLU A 91 -15.55 9.73 -0.11
N PHE A 92 -14.98 8.53 -0.05
CA PHE A 92 -13.54 8.33 -0.02
C PHE A 92 -12.85 8.82 -1.30
N ILE A 93 -13.39 8.47 -2.48
CA ILE A 93 -12.87 8.95 -3.77
C ILE A 93 -12.99 10.48 -3.87
N ASN A 94 -14.12 11.05 -3.46
CA ASN A 94 -14.31 12.50 -3.46
C ASN A 94 -13.25 13.21 -2.60
N ILE A 95 -12.90 12.66 -1.43
CA ILE A 95 -11.87 13.23 -0.56
C ILE A 95 -10.48 13.20 -1.22
N ILE A 96 -10.13 12.10 -1.90
CA ILE A 96 -8.83 11.94 -2.56
C ILE A 96 -8.67 12.86 -3.76
N GLU A 97 -9.73 12.99 -4.57
CA GLU A 97 -9.72 13.82 -5.78
C GLU A 97 -9.94 15.31 -5.47
N SER A 98 -10.37 15.65 -4.25
CA SER A 98 -10.53 17.04 -3.84
C SER A 98 -9.18 17.74 -3.73
N PRO A 99 -9.05 18.97 -4.26
CA PRO A 99 -7.83 19.75 -4.09
C PRO A 99 -7.54 19.99 -2.61
N SER A 100 -6.26 19.88 -2.25
CA SER A 100 -5.82 20.21 -0.91
C SER A 100 -5.98 21.72 -0.66
N ASN A 101 -6.55 22.10 0.48
CA ASN A 101 -6.75 23.50 0.88
C ASN A 101 -5.53 24.10 1.61
N ILE A 102 -4.34 23.56 1.38
CA ILE A 102 -3.09 23.94 2.06
C ILE A 102 -2.32 24.96 1.21
#